data_AF-X1QNM1-F1
#
_entry.id   AF-X1QNM1-F1
#
_cell.length_a   1.000
_cell.length_b   1.000
_cell.length_c   1.000
_cell.angle_alpha   90.00
_cell.angle_beta   90.00
_cell.angle_gamma   90.00
#
_symmetry.space_group_name_H-M   'P 1'
#
loop_
_entity.id
_entity.type
_entity.pdbx_description
1 polymer ?
#
loop_
_entity_poly.entity_id
_entity_poly.type
_entity_poly.pdbx_seq_one_letter_code
_entity_poly.pdbx_strand_id
1 'polypeptide(L)' 'EKDKVLEVGTGSGYQAAILSGIVEEVYTIEIFEELGTMAGKRLRDLGYHNV' A
#
# COMPACT_ATOMS: atom_id res chain seq x y z
N GLU A 1 -13.24 11.18 -12.48
CA GLU A 1 -12.28 10.12 -12.85
C GLU A 1 -11.81 9.48 -11.55
N LYS A 2 -11.50 8.19 -11.54
CA LYS A 2 -11.06 7.52 -10.32
C LYS A 2 -9.60 7.10 -10.51
N ASP A 3 -8.72 7.69 -9.72
CA ASP A 3 -7.29 7.53 -9.89
C ASP A 3 -6.79 6.20 -9.30
N LYS A 4 -5.87 5.56 -10.02
CA LYS A 4 -5.15 4.36 -9.58
C LYS A 4 -3.66 4.65 -9.58
N VAL A 5 -2.96 4.25 -8.52
CA VAL A 5 -1.53 4.52 -8.35
C VAL A 5 -0.75 3.23 -8.13
N LEU A 6 0.44 3.15 -8.74
CA LEU A 6 1.44 2.15 -8.43
C LEU A 6 2.58 2.80 -7.62
N GLU A 7 2.77 2.33 -6.39
CA GLU A 7 3.94 2.60 -5.55
C GLU A 7 4.98 1.50 -5.76
N VAL A 8 6.23 1.88 -6.05
CA VAL A 8 7.36 0.95 -6.17
C VAL A 8 8.26 1.12 -4.95
N GLY A 9 8.36 0.07 -4.14
CA GLY A 9 9.05 0.07 -2.86
C GLY A 9 8.08 0.28 -1.69
N THR A 10 7.27 -0.74 -1.37
CA THR A 10 6.29 -0.68 -0.27
C THR A 10 6.94 -0.33 1.07
N GLY A 11 8.14 -0.86 1.35
CA GLY A 11 8.85 -0.65 2.61
C GLY A 11 7.98 -0.98 3.83
N SER A 12 7.59 0.04 4.60
CA SER A 12 6.73 -0.13 5.78
C SER A 12 5.21 -0.11 5.49
N GLY A 13 4.81 0.29 4.28
CA GLY A 13 3.44 0.59 3.89
C GLY A 13 2.98 2.03 4.18
N TYR A 14 3.87 2.91 4.65
CA TYR A 14 3.50 4.27 5.06
C TYR A 14 3.00 5.16 3.93
N GLN A 15 3.70 5.18 2.79
CA GLN A 15 3.27 6.01 1.66
C GLN A 15 2.02 5.42 0.99
N ALA A 16 1.93 4.09 0.84
CA ALA A 16 0.70 3.38 0.47
C ALA A 16 -0.52 3.84 1.31
N ALA A 17 -0.38 3.88 2.64
CA ALA A 17 -1.42 4.33 3.56
C ALA A 17 -1.82 5.80 3.35
N ILE A 18 -0.87 6.69 3.05
CA ILE A 18 -1.18 8.10 2.73
C ILE A 18 -1.94 8.18 1.40
N LEU A 19 -1.45 7.51 0.35
CA LEU A 19 -2.05 7.53 -0.98
C LEU A 19 -3.48 6.98 -0.96
N SER A 20 -3.75 6.00 -0.09
CA SER A 20 -5.08 5.39 0.07
C SER A 20 -6.19 6.39 0.44
N GLY A 21 -5.85 7.52 1.06
CA GLY A 21 -6.80 8.59 1.39
C GLY A 21 -6.99 9.63 0.28
N ILE A 22 -6.27 9.50 -0.82
CA ILE A 22 -6.23 10.48 -1.93
C ILE A 22 -6.80 9.87 -3.21
N VAL A 23 -6.53 8.59 -3.49
CA VAL A 23 -6.90 7.90 -4.73
C VAL A 23 -7.89 6.76 -4.50
N GLU A 24 -8.48 6.21 -5.56
CA GLU A 24 -9.42 5.10 -5.43
C GLU A 24 -8.70 3.80 -5.04
N GLU A 25 -7.61 3.48 -5.75
CA GLU A 25 -6.85 2.24 -5.55
C GLU A 25 -5.34 2.53 -5.53
N VAL A 26 -4.65 1.94 -4.55
CA VAL A 26 -3.19 1.91 -4.48
C VAL A 26 -2.74 0.48 -4.71
N TYR A 27 -1.78 0.30 -5.60
CA TYR A 27 -1.04 -0.94 -5.77
C TYR A 27 0.37 -0.67 -5.31
N THR A 28 0.94 -1.53 -4.47
CA THR A 28 2.31 -1.36 -3.97
C THR A 28 3.10 -2.64 -4.13
N ILE A 29 4.36 -2.52 -4.57
CA ILE A 29 5.26 -3.66 -4.78
C ILE A 29 6.54 -3.51 -3.98
N GLU A 30 7.08 -4.63 -3.53
CA GLU A 30 8.30 -4.71 -2.73
C GLU A 30 9.16 -5.88 -3.23
N ILE A 31 10.48 -5.67 -3.29
CA ILE A 31 11.43 -6.69 -3.76
C ILE A 31 11.75 -7.70 -2.66
N PHE A 32 11.73 -7.27 -1.39
CA PHE A 32 11.94 -8.16 -0.24
C PHE A 32 10.59 -8.72 0.26
N GLU A 33 10.34 -10.01 0.02
CA GLU A 33 9.09 -10.69 0.37
C GLU A 33 8.67 -10.48 1.83
N GLU A 34 9.63 -10.53 2.76
CA GLU A 34 9.37 -10.30 4.19
C GLU A 34 8.80 -8.90 4.45
N LEU A 35 9.36 -7.87 3.83
CA LEU A 35 8.88 -6.48 3.96
C LEU A 35 7.50 -6.32 3.35
N GLY A 36 7.27 -6.87 2.15
CA GLY A 36 5.96 -6.84 1.49
C GLY A 36 4.88 -7.53 2.33
N THR A 37 5.20 -8.70 2.91
CA THR A 37 4.28 -9.43 3.79
C THR A 37 3.97 -8.67 5.07
N MET A 38 5.00 -8.08 5.70
CA MET A 38 4.83 -7.28 6.92
C MET A 38 4.01 -6.01 6.66
N ALA A 39 4.29 -5.29 5.58
CA ALA A 39 3.56 -4.09 5.20
C ALA A 39 2.11 -4.43 4.85
N GLY A 40 1.87 -5.46 4.03
CA GLY A 40 0.53 -5.91 3.68
C GLY A 40 -0.28 -6.34 4.91
N LYS A 41 0.33 -7.05 5.87
CA LYS A 41 -0.34 -7.38 7.14
C LYS A 41 -0.70 -6.12 7.92
N ARG A 42 0.24 -5.19 8.09
CA ARG A 42 0.02 -3.93 8.82
C ARG A 42 -1.10 -3.10 8.19
N LEU A 43 -1.11 -2.97 6.87
CA LEU A 43 -2.12 -2.22 6.14
C LEU A 43 -3.52 -2.83 6.32
N ARG A 44 -3.63 -4.16 6.22
CA ARG A 44 -4.88 -4.89 6.51
C ARG A 44 -5.35 -4.72 7.94
N ASP A 45 -4.45 -4.88 8.91
CA ASP A 45 -4.76 -4.75 10.34
C ASP A 45 -5.24 -3.34 10.71
N LEU A 46 -4.76 -2.31 9.99
CA LEU A 46 -5.14 -0.91 10.17
C LEU A 46 -6.37 -0.48 9.34
N GLY A 47 -6.94 -1.37 8.53
CA GLY A 47 -8.17 -1.09 7.76
C GLY A 47 -7.98 -0.38 6.42
N TYR A 48 -6.77 -0.38 5.86
CA TYR A 48 -6.51 0.14 4.52
C TYR A 48 -6.97 -0.88 3.47
N HIS A 49 -8.25 -0.82 3.09
CA HIS A 49 -8.89 -1.81 2.21
C HIS A 49 -8.67 -1.57 0.71
N ASN A 50 -8.18 -0.39 0.33
CA ASN A 50 -7.92 0.00 -1.05
C ASN A 50 -6.41 0.08 -1.39
N VAL A 51 -5.59 -0.65 -0.62
CA VAL A 51 -4.13 -0.80 -0.79
C VAL A 51 -3.77 -2.27 -0.89
#